data_AF-A0A497FNT8-F1
#
_entry.id   AF-A0A497FNT8-F1
#
_cell.length_a   1.000
_cell.length_b   1.000
_cell.length_c   1.000
_cell.angle_alpha   90.00
_cell.angle_beta   90.00
_cell.angle_gamma   90.00
#
_symmetry.space_group_name_H-M   'P 1'
#
loop_
_entity.id
_entity.type
_entity.pdbx_description
1 polymer ?
#
loop_
_entity_poly.entity_id
_entity_poly.type
_entity_poly.pdbx_seq_one_letter_code
_entity_poly.pdbx_strand_id
1 'polypeptide(L)'
;MKIDFIITTDRSMMTNHHGYEFIGFMTTSPPIGIPESVWNWISMPRPKVDEYGRPVEAPYGLRKIEASLQDAGYDAYVIDPDYIDKYIDSSKAILIGHHDYFALGPPSSEWWAITGREPVNSRSFKRFMNSKAMVKARENGLKFIIGGPAAWQWLWRPELIDLWKI
;
A
#
# COMPACT_ATOMS: atom_id res chain seq x y z
N MET A 1 -14.83 17.14 1.67
CA MET A 1 -15.37 15.77 1.51
C MET A 1 -15.16 15.04 2.83
N LYS A 2 -16.19 14.38 3.37
CA LYS A 2 -16.05 13.48 4.52
C LYS A 2 -15.85 12.06 3.98
N ILE A 3 -14.94 11.29 4.58
CA ILE A 3 -14.66 9.91 4.16
C ILE A 3 -14.81 9.03 5.40
N ASP A 4 -15.70 8.05 5.36
CA ASP A 4 -15.82 7.03 6.40
C ASP A 4 -14.64 6.05 6.36
N PHE A 5 -14.28 5.57 5.17
CA PHE A 5 -13.26 4.55 4.97
C PHE A 5 -12.23 4.94 3.92
N ILE A 6 -10.97 5.04 4.36
CA ILE A 6 -9.83 5.25 3.46
C ILE A 6 -9.39 3.87 2.98
N ILE A 7 -9.51 3.58 1.68
CA ILE A 7 -8.98 2.35 1.08
C ILE A 7 -7.65 2.70 0.42
N THR A 8 -6.59 2.00 0.75
CA THR A 8 -5.25 2.36 0.26
C THR A 8 -4.30 1.18 0.24
N THR A 9 -3.08 1.45 -0.20
CA THR A 9 -1.93 0.55 -0.23
C THR A 9 -0.66 1.39 -0.36
N ASP A 10 0.53 0.83 -0.19
CA ASP A 10 1.75 1.62 -0.39
C ASP A 10 2.04 1.87 -1.88
N ARG A 11 3.05 2.71 -2.14
CA ARG A 11 3.41 3.15 -3.50
C ARG A 11 3.73 1.98 -4.44
N SER A 12 4.26 0.86 -3.96
CA SER A 12 4.62 -0.27 -4.82
C SER A 12 3.41 -0.92 -5.49
N MET A 13 2.23 -0.80 -4.89
CA MET A 13 0.95 -1.28 -5.42
C MET A 13 0.06 -0.16 -5.95
N MET A 14 0.16 1.06 -5.39
CA MET A 14 -0.57 2.22 -5.89
C MET A 14 0.21 2.89 -7.02
N THR A 15 0.23 2.26 -8.17
CA THR A 15 0.98 2.72 -9.35
C THR A 15 0.43 2.01 -10.59
N ASN A 16 0.66 2.60 -11.76
CA ASN A 16 0.36 1.96 -13.05
C ASN A 16 1.62 1.41 -13.74
N HIS A 17 2.79 1.47 -13.08
CA HIS A 17 4.06 0.98 -13.63
C HIS A 17 4.39 1.54 -15.03
N HIS A 18 4.07 2.81 -15.28
CA HIS A 18 4.18 3.48 -16.59
C HIS A 18 3.32 2.86 -17.70
N GLY A 19 2.31 2.06 -17.35
CA GLY A 19 1.50 1.28 -18.28
C GLY A 19 2.15 -0.05 -18.69
N TYR A 20 3.27 -0.45 -18.09
CA TYR A 20 3.98 -1.68 -18.39
C TYR A 20 3.95 -2.64 -17.21
N GLU A 21 3.10 -3.66 -17.28
CA GLU A 21 2.91 -4.65 -16.20
C GLU A 21 4.22 -5.30 -15.74
N PHE A 22 5.10 -5.66 -16.68
CA PHE A 22 6.38 -6.30 -16.37
C PHE A 22 7.34 -5.41 -15.57
N ILE A 23 7.25 -4.08 -15.71
CA ILE A 23 8.04 -3.14 -14.91
C ILE A 23 7.63 -3.23 -13.43
N GLY A 24 6.36 -3.58 -13.15
CA GLY A 24 5.87 -3.80 -11.80
C GLY A 24 6.58 -4.93 -11.06
N PHE A 25 7.05 -5.97 -11.76
CA PHE A 25 7.84 -7.05 -11.15
C PHE A 25 9.13 -6.53 -10.53
N MET A 26 9.72 -5.44 -11.05
CA MET A 26 10.93 -4.85 -10.45
C MET A 26 10.70 -4.41 -8.99
N THR A 27 9.46 -4.13 -8.57
CA THR A 27 9.18 -3.81 -7.16
C THR A 27 9.40 -5.02 -6.23
N THR A 28 9.35 -6.24 -6.75
CA THR A 28 9.62 -7.48 -6.00
C THR A 28 11.11 -7.80 -5.88
N SER A 29 11.97 -7.07 -6.58
CA SER A 29 13.42 -7.22 -6.45
C SER A 29 14.00 -6.13 -5.55
N PRO A 30 15.14 -6.37 -4.89
CA PRO A 30 15.89 -5.29 -4.25
C PRO A 30 16.52 -4.38 -5.31
N PRO A 31 16.86 -3.12 -4.97
CA PRO A 31 17.52 -2.22 -5.91
C PRO A 31 18.97 -2.68 -6.12
N ILE A 32 19.25 -3.26 -7.29
CA ILE A 32 20.58 -3.76 -7.67
C ILE A 32 21.15 -2.86 -8.78
N GLY A 33 22.42 -2.46 -8.64
CA GLY A 33 23.16 -1.74 -9.68
C GLY A 33 22.84 -0.24 -9.81
N ILE A 34 21.71 0.23 -9.27
CA ILE A 34 21.32 1.65 -9.28
C ILE A 34 20.77 2.11 -7.93
N PRO A 35 20.78 3.43 -7.65
CA PRO A 35 20.13 3.98 -6.46
C PRO A 35 18.64 3.62 -6.40
N GLU A 36 18.13 3.38 -5.19
CA GLU A 36 16.72 3.00 -4.99
C GLU A 36 15.74 4.08 -5.46
N SER A 37 16.10 5.36 -5.38
CA SER A 37 15.25 6.44 -5.91
C SER A 37 15.02 6.29 -7.42
N VAL A 38 16.05 5.92 -8.17
CA VAL A 38 15.97 5.66 -9.61
C VAL A 38 15.19 4.37 -9.86
N TRP A 39 15.46 3.31 -9.09
CA TRP A 39 14.71 2.06 -9.16
C TRP A 39 13.20 2.27 -8.95
N ASN A 40 12.84 3.07 -7.95
CA ASN A 40 11.45 3.39 -7.62
C ASN A 40 10.80 4.26 -8.69
N TRP A 41 11.52 5.22 -9.25
CA TRP A 41 11.02 6.04 -10.36
C TRP A 41 10.72 5.19 -11.61
N ILE A 42 11.55 4.19 -11.90
CA ILE A 42 11.30 3.23 -12.98
C ILE A 42 10.12 2.32 -12.64
N SER A 43 10.14 1.70 -11.45
CA SER A 43 9.24 0.58 -11.14
C SER A 43 7.87 0.98 -10.60
N MET A 44 7.75 2.08 -9.85
CA MET A 44 6.52 2.48 -9.16
C MET A 44 6.27 4.00 -9.26
N PRO A 45 6.07 4.53 -10.47
CA PRO A 45 5.71 5.93 -10.65
C PRO A 45 4.37 6.25 -9.97
N ARG A 46 4.19 7.51 -9.58
CA ARG A 46 2.90 7.98 -9.07
C ARG A 46 1.86 7.94 -10.20
N PRO A 47 0.68 7.35 -10.00
CA PRO A 47 -0.41 7.45 -10.97
C PRO A 47 -0.96 8.87 -10.96
N LYS A 48 -1.74 9.21 -12.00
CA LYS A 48 -2.53 10.45 -11.98
C LYS A 48 -3.59 10.34 -10.90
N VAL A 49 -3.80 11.43 -10.17
CA VAL A 49 -4.84 11.56 -9.14
C VAL A 49 -5.69 12.79 -9.43
N ASP A 50 -6.93 12.78 -8.96
CA ASP A 50 -7.78 13.97 -8.96
C ASP A 50 -7.48 14.91 -7.78
N GLU A 51 -8.25 16.00 -7.66
CA GLU A 51 -8.09 17.00 -6.58
C GLU A 51 -8.24 16.41 -5.16
N TYR A 52 -8.97 15.30 -5.04
CA TYR A 52 -9.22 14.60 -3.80
C TYR A 52 -8.18 13.52 -3.51
N GLY A 53 -7.20 13.30 -4.39
CA GLY A 53 -6.19 12.26 -4.23
C GLY A 53 -6.71 10.86 -4.58
N ARG A 54 -7.82 10.76 -5.31
CA ARG A 54 -8.31 9.48 -5.85
C ARG A 54 -7.53 9.19 -7.13
N PRO A 55 -6.82 8.06 -7.22
CA PRO A 55 -6.05 7.73 -8.41
C PRO A 55 -6.97 7.39 -9.59
N VAL A 56 -6.54 7.64 -10.81
CA VAL A 56 -7.25 7.19 -12.02
C VAL A 56 -7.20 5.67 -12.12
N GLU A 57 -6.05 5.08 -11.82
CA GLU A 57 -5.78 3.64 -11.86
C GLU A 57 -5.43 3.14 -10.47
N ALA A 58 -6.04 2.04 -10.04
CA ALA A 58 -5.79 1.42 -8.74
C ALA A 58 -5.93 -0.10 -8.84
N PRO A 59 -5.36 -0.87 -7.89
CA PRO A 59 -5.55 -2.31 -7.84
C PRO A 59 -7.02 -2.69 -7.87
N TYR A 60 -7.38 -3.59 -8.79
CA TYR A 60 -8.77 -3.96 -9.05
C TYR A 60 -9.50 -4.47 -7.78
N GLY A 61 -8.80 -5.22 -6.93
CA GLY A 61 -9.36 -5.68 -5.65
C GLY A 61 -9.80 -4.54 -4.73
N LEU A 62 -9.02 -3.45 -4.66
CA LEU A 62 -9.37 -2.28 -3.85
C LEU A 62 -10.60 -1.56 -4.42
N ARG A 63 -10.72 -1.46 -5.75
CA ARG A 63 -11.90 -0.89 -6.41
C ARG A 63 -13.17 -1.69 -6.17
N LYS A 64 -13.08 -3.02 -6.07
CA LYS A 64 -14.24 -3.84 -5.68
C LYS A 64 -14.70 -3.55 -4.26
N ILE A 65 -13.76 -3.43 -3.31
CA ILE A 65 -14.09 -3.08 -1.92
C ILE A 65 -14.69 -1.68 -1.83
N GLU A 66 -14.14 -0.72 -2.57
CA GLU A 66 -14.70 0.63 -2.70
C GLU A 66 -16.14 0.59 -3.19
N ALA A 67 -16.40 -0.07 -4.31
CA ALA A 67 -17.75 -0.19 -4.87
C ALA A 67 -18.73 -0.87 -3.91
N SER A 68 -18.33 -1.97 -3.25
CA SER A 68 -19.19 -2.66 -2.28
C SER A 68 -19.51 -1.83 -1.04
N LEU A 69 -18.55 -1.05 -0.53
CA LEU A 69 -18.81 -0.17 0.62
C LEU A 69 -19.70 1.01 0.24
N GLN A 70 -19.52 1.57 -0.95
CA GLN A 70 -20.39 2.62 -1.47
C GLN A 70 -21.82 2.11 -1.71
N ASP A 71 -21.99 0.90 -2.24
CA ASP A 71 -23.30 0.25 -2.41
C ASP A 71 -24.00 0.03 -1.05
N ALA A 72 -23.22 -0.24 0.00
CA ALA A 72 -23.71 -0.31 1.37
C ALA A 72 -23.98 1.07 2.04
N GLY A 73 -23.79 2.18 1.32
CA GLY A 73 -24.08 3.54 1.79
C GLY A 73 -22.97 4.23 2.57
N TYR A 74 -21.74 3.72 2.51
CA TYR A 74 -20.59 4.36 3.16
C TYR A 74 -19.82 5.29 2.22
N ASP A 75 -19.30 6.40 2.77
CA ASP A 75 -18.33 7.25 2.08
C ASP A 75 -16.94 6.58 2.08
N ALA A 76 -16.74 5.61 1.18
CA ALA A 76 -15.48 4.89 1.04
C ALA A 76 -14.80 5.22 -0.28
N TYR A 77 -13.50 5.51 -0.25
CA TYR A 77 -12.75 5.84 -1.46
C TYR A 77 -11.36 5.23 -1.46
N VAL A 78 -10.89 4.81 -2.64
CA VAL A 78 -9.49 4.51 -2.86
C VAL A 78 -8.71 5.83 -2.91
N ILE A 79 -7.81 6.02 -1.95
CA ILE A 79 -6.97 7.21 -1.82
C ILE A 79 -5.51 6.81 -2.00
N ASP A 80 -4.79 7.59 -2.81
CA ASP A 80 -3.35 7.44 -3.00
C ASP A 80 -2.62 7.60 -1.65
N PRO A 81 -1.60 6.77 -1.32
CA PRO A 81 -0.93 6.80 -0.03
C PRO A 81 -0.30 8.16 0.32
N ASP A 82 0.05 8.98 -0.67
CA ASP A 82 0.61 10.32 -0.43
C ASP A 82 -0.47 11.34 -0.01
N TYR A 83 -1.76 10.98 -0.11
CA TYR A 83 -2.91 11.87 0.10
C TYR A 83 -3.75 11.53 1.33
N ILE A 84 -3.49 10.40 2.00
CA ILE A 84 -4.36 9.92 3.10
C ILE A 84 -4.41 10.89 4.29
N ASP A 85 -3.35 11.68 4.53
CA ASP A 85 -3.26 12.64 5.65
C ASP A 85 -4.41 13.65 5.67
N LYS A 86 -4.94 13.98 4.49
CA LYS A 86 -6.09 14.90 4.32
C LYS A 86 -7.37 14.41 4.98
N TYR A 87 -7.49 13.11 5.22
CA TYR A 87 -8.76 12.47 5.62
C TYR A 87 -8.72 11.78 6.97
N ILE A 88 -7.53 11.59 7.55
CA ILE A 88 -7.34 10.88 8.83
C ILE A 88 -8.27 11.40 9.92
N ASP A 89 -8.39 12.71 10.07
CA ASP A 89 -9.16 13.32 11.15
C ASP A 89 -10.68 13.10 11.01
N SER A 90 -11.14 12.71 9.82
CA SER A 90 -12.57 12.53 9.50
C SER A 90 -13.01 11.07 9.36
N SER A 91 -12.05 10.15 9.25
CA SER A 91 -12.29 8.76 8.89
C SER A 91 -12.38 7.82 10.09
N LYS A 92 -13.16 6.74 9.92
CA LYS A 92 -13.39 5.71 10.94
C LYS A 92 -12.33 4.61 10.89
N ALA A 93 -11.90 4.24 9.69
CA ALA A 93 -10.91 3.19 9.48
C ALA A 93 -10.08 3.39 8.20
N ILE A 94 -8.90 2.78 8.19
CA ILE A 94 -8.03 2.64 7.03
C ILE A 94 -8.01 1.16 6.63
N LEU A 95 -8.43 0.88 5.41
CA LEU A 95 -8.44 -0.44 4.79
C LEU A 95 -7.20 -0.55 3.88
N ILE A 96 -6.32 -1.49 4.16
CA ILE A 96 -5.05 -1.66 3.45
C ILE A 96 -5.04 -3.02 2.76
N GLY A 97 -4.99 -3.05 1.44
CA GLY A 97 -4.85 -4.28 0.67
C GLY A 97 -3.51 -4.36 -0.05
N HIS A 98 -2.89 -5.53 -0.07
CA HIS A 98 -1.59 -5.72 -0.71
C HIS A 98 -1.44 -7.14 -1.28
N HIS A 99 -0.61 -7.30 -2.30
CA HIS A 99 -0.34 -8.60 -2.93
C HIS A 99 0.87 -9.35 -2.33
N ASP A 100 1.79 -8.64 -1.66
CA ASP A 100 2.95 -9.20 -0.94
C ASP A 100 3.57 -8.24 0.10
N TYR A 101 2.99 -8.12 1.30
CA TYR A 101 3.35 -7.09 2.29
C TYR A 101 4.82 -7.11 2.73
N PHE A 102 5.35 -8.31 2.93
CA PHE A 102 6.64 -8.53 3.59
C PHE A 102 7.63 -9.30 2.72
N ALA A 103 7.43 -9.26 1.40
CA ALA A 103 8.27 -9.97 0.43
C ALA A 103 8.37 -11.49 0.69
N LEU A 104 7.26 -12.10 1.11
CA LEU A 104 7.13 -13.54 1.32
C LEU A 104 6.51 -14.25 0.10
N GLY A 105 6.04 -13.50 -0.90
CA GLY A 105 5.61 -14.07 -2.18
C GLY A 105 6.79 -14.67 -2.96
N PRO A 106 6.54 -15.61 -3.88
CA PRO A 106 7.61 -16.29 -4.63
C PRO A 106 8.62 -15.36 -5.30
N PRO A 107 8.24 -14.35 -6.13
CA PRO A 107 9.24 -13.54 -6.82
C PRO A 107 10.10 -12.74 -5.83
N SER A 108 9.48 -12.18 -4.78
CA SER A 108 10.20 -11.39 -3.80
C SER A 108 11.12 -12.23 -2.92
N SER A 109 10.64 -13.38 -2.44
CA SER A 109 11.41 -14.26 -1.57
C SER A 109 12.57 -14.93 -2.30
N GLU A 110 12.41 -15.29 -3.59
CA GLU A 110 13.49 -15.78 -4.45
C GLU A 110 14.60 -14.73 -4.61
N TRP A 111 14.25 -13.50 -5.00
CA TRP A 111 15.22 -12.41 -5.13
C TRP A 111 15.91 -12.10 -3.80
N TRP A 112 15.16 -12.14 -2.69
CA TRP A 112 15.73 -11.94 -1.37
C TRP A 112 16.73 -13.05 -1.04
N ALA A 113 16.40 -14.32 -1.26
CA ALA A 113 17.28 -15.44 -0.98
C ALA A 113 18.58 -15.38 -1.81
N ILE A 114 18.50 -15.00 -3.09
CA ILE A 114 19.65 -14.90 -3.99
C ILE A 114 20.58 -13.74 -3.60
N THR A 115 20.02 -12.60 -3.24
CA THR A 115 20.78 -11.35 -3.11
C THR A 115 21.13 -11.00 -1.66
N GLY A 116 20.46 -11.63 -0.69
CA GLY A 116 20.52 -11.28 0.73
C GLY A 116 19.94 -9.90 1.06
N ARG A 117 19.25 -9.24 0.11
CA ARG A 117 18.74 -7.87 0.26
C ARG A 117 17.22 -7.85 0.23
N GLU A 118 16.64 -7.04 1.12
CA GLU A 118 15.19 -6.88 1.20
C GLU A 118 14.62 -6.23 -0.07
N PRO A 119 13.60 -6.86 -0.70
CA PRO A 119 12.87 -6.32 -1.84
C PRO A 119 12.19 -4.97 -1.62
N VAL A 120 12.03 -4.21 -2.71
CA VAL A 120 11.50 -2.85 -2.68
C VAL A 120 10.05 -2.78 -2.19
N ASN A 121 9.19 -3.73 -2.54
CA ASN A 121 7.80 -3.79 -2.09
C ASN A 121 7.70 -3.84 -0.55
N SER A 122 8.43 -4.75 0.12
CA SER A 122 8.44 -4.83 1.59
C SER A 122 8.98 -3.55 2.23
N ARG A 123 10.06 -2.98 1.66
CA ARG A 123 10.63 -1.71 2.13
C ARG A 123 9.65 -0.54 1.95
N SER A 124 8.95 -0.51 0.83
CA SER A 124 7.94 0.49 0.50
C SER A 124 6.76 0.40 1.47
N PHE A 125 6.24 -0.80 1.73
CA PHE A 125 5.16 -1.03 2.68
C PHE A 125 5.56 -0.61 4.10
N LYS A 126 6.74 -1.00 4.57
CA LYS A 126 7.27 -0.56 5.88
C LYS A 126 7.40 0.95 5.97
N ARG A 127 7.89 1.63 4.91
CA ARG A 127 7.94 3.10 4.88
C ARG A 127 6.56 3.72 4.97
N PHE A 128 5.59 3.17 4.26
CA PHE A 128 4.20 3.62 4.31
C PHE A 128 3.62 3.48 5.74
N MET A 129 3.75 2.32 6.36
CA MET A 129 3.26 2.06 7.73
C MET A 129 3.93 2.97 8.78
N ASN A 130 5.19 3.37 8.56
CA ASN A 130 5.93 4.29 9.44
C ASN A 130 5.81 5.78 9.03
N SER A 131 5.00 6.11 8.03
CA SER A 131 4.79 7.50 7.61
C SER A 131 4.10 8.32 8.71
N LYS A 132 4.31 9.65 8.69
CA LYS A 132 3.66 10.58 9.63
C LYS A 132 2.13 10.43 9.63
N ALA A 133 1.56 10.24 8.45
CA ALA A 133 0.13 10.01 8.29
C ALA A 133 -0.32 8.75 9.04
N MET A 134 0.35 7.62 8.84
CA MET A 134 0.00 6.38 9.53
C MET A 134 0.22 6.46 11.05
N VAL A 135 1.25 7.20 11.51
CA VAL A 135 1.46 7.49 12.93
C VAL A 135 0.30 8.29 13.49
N LYS A 136 -0.07 9.40 12.83
CA LYS A 136 -1.22 10.24 13.21
C LYS A 136 -2.53 9.45 13.24
N ALA A 137 -2.76 8.57 12.26
CA ALA A 137 -3.95 7.72 12.23
C ALA A 137 -4.06 6.82 13.47
N ARG A 138 -2.94 6.27 13.95
CA ARG A 138 -2.90 5.47 15.18
C ARG A 138 -3.14 6.32 16.42
N GLU A 139 -2.53 7.50 16.49
CA GLU A 139 -2.72 8.45 17.60
C GLU A 139 -4.18 8.91 17.70
N ASN A 140 -4.85 9.08 16.56
CA ASN A 140 -6.27 9.41 16.48
C ASN A 140 -7.20 8.19 16.73
N GLY A 141 -6.65 6.99 16.94
CA GLY A 141 -7.42 5.80 17.26
C GLY A 141 -8.19 5.18 16.09
N LEU A 142 -7.80 5.47 14.83
CA LEU A 142 -8.41 4.85 13.66
C LEU A 142 -8.22 3.33 13.69
N LYS A 143 -9.23 2.61 13.20
CA LYS A 143 -9.12 1.16 13.02
C LYS A 143 -8.37 0.84 11.72
N PHE A 144 -7.59 -0.24 11.75
CA PHE A 144 -6.89 -0.75 10.58
C PHE A 144 -7.53 -2.07 10.19
N ILE A 145 -7.84 -2.22 8.90
CA ILE A 145 -8.36 -3.45 8.34
C ILE A 145 -7.42 -3.87 7.23
N ILE A 146 -6.82 -5.04 7.38
CA ILE A 146 -5.84 -5.58 6.45
C ILE A 146 -6.49 -6.62 5.56
N GLY A 147 -6.21 -6.59 4.25
CA GLY A 147 -6.81 -7.51 3.30
C GLY A 147 -5.96 -7.80 2.07
N GLY A 148 -6.59 -8.32 1.03
CA GLY A 148 -5.89 -8.74 -0.18
C GLY A 148 -5.19 -10.11 -0.05
N PRO A 149 -4.60 -10.61 -1.15
CA PRO A 149 -4.10 -11.99 -1.21
C PRO A 149 -2.99 -12.32 -0.22
N ALA A 150 -2.22 -11.31 0.23
CA ALA A 150 -1.14 -11.49 1.19
C ALA A 150 -1.52 -11.29 2.65
N ALA A 151 -2.82 -11.19 3.00
CA ALA A 151 -3.25 -11.01 4.38
C ALA A 151 -2.72 -12.11 5.33
N TRP A 152 -2.51 -13.33 4.83
CA TRP A 152 -1.92 -14.44 5.60
C TRP A 152 -0.49 -14.16 6.10
N GLN A 153 0.25 -13.23 5.47
CA GLN A 153 1.64 -12.94 5.85
C GLN A 153 1.75 -12.33 7.25
N TRP A 154 0.67 -11.73 7.76
CA TRP A 154 0.61 -11.18 9.11
C TRP A 154 0.67 -12.25 10.20
N LEU A 155 0.27 -13.49 9.88
CA LEU A 155 0.47 -14.64 10.78
C LEU A 155 1.95 -14.98 10.98
N TRP A 156 2.82 -14.53 10.08
CA TRP A 156 4.28 -14.76 10.10
C TRP A 156 5.08 -13.53 10.55
N ARG A 157 4.39 -12.44 10.86
CA ARG A 157 4.97 -11.18 11.35
C ARG A 157 4.14 -10.58 12.51
N PRO A 158 3.81 -11.36 13.56
CA PRO A 158 3.00 -10.87 14.67
C PRO A 158 3.62 -9.66 15.38
N GLU A 159 4.95 -9.56 15.40
CA GLU A 159 5.66 -8.43 15.99
C GLU A 159 5.35 -7.10 15.30
N LEU A 160 4.97 -7.12 14.01
CA LEU A 160 4.58 -5.92 13.28
C LEU A 160 3.15 -5.49 13.60
N ILE A 161 2.29 -6.43 14.02
CA ILE A 161 0.94 -6.12 14.53
C ILE A 161 1.08 -5.31 15.82
N ASP A 162 1.91 -5.78 16.75
CA ASP A 162 2.17 -5.09 18.01
C ASP A 162 2.85 -3.73 17.79
N LEU A 163 3.87 -3.68 16.92
CA LEU A 163 4.60 -2.45 16.61
C LEU A 163 3.70 -1.37 16.02
N TRP A 164 2.83 -1.75 15.07
CA TRP A 164 1.95 -0.82 14.38
C TRP A 164 0.56 -0.72 15.01
N LYS A 165 0.27 -1.44 16.11
CA LYS A 165 -1.00 -1.37 16.83
C LYS A 165 -2.22 -1.50 15.91
N ILE A 166 -2.16 -2.45 14.98
CA ILE A 166 -3.24 -2.71 14.01
C ILE A 166 -4.06 -3.94 14.38
#